data_AF-A0A2T5XTB6-F1
#
_entry.id   AF-A0A2T5XTB6-F1
#
_cell.length_a   1.000
_cell.length_b   1.000
_cell.length_c   1.000
_cell.angle_alpha   90.00
_cell.angle_beta   90.00
_cell.angle_gamma   90.00
#
_symmetry.space_group_name_H-M   'P 1'
#
loop_
_entity.id
_entity.type
_entity.pdbx_description
1 polymer ?
#
loop_
_entity_poly.entity_id
_entity_poly.type
_entity_poly.pdbx_seq_one_letter_code
_entity_poly.pdbx_strand_id
1 'polypeptide(L)'
;MAEKDESIAGFPPYERGYHAMGHLRHTPFLRIVVWAANKEIETAANEVLFTDIEAFELASLPCKSIVVSDMHLLPTIVKLADIQYIYLAAETLLEKEAQQLLYTHFTFSDQWRILLHFQQDVFESMAQLRSLRAISAHLGILQQKEIKIPITCWVHNISEELYALAAQADDLVSDTYQPTPTNDWLIANSLISKTIL
;
A
#
# COMPACT_ATOMS: atom_id res chain seq x y z
N MET A 1 -15.74 51.38 11.50
CA MET A 1 -16.10 49.98 11.82
C MET A 1 -15.52 49.13 10.71
N ALA A 2 -14.51 48.32 11.02
CA ALA A 2 -14.06 47.30 10.08
C ALA A 2 -14.97 46.09 10.33
N GLU A 3 -15.77 45.71 9.32
CA GLU A 3 -16.42 44.41 9.31
C GLU A 3 -15.32 43.36 9.37
N LYS A 4 -15.20 42.69 10.53
CA LYS A 4 -14.48 41.43 10.62
C LYS A 4 -15.36 40.41 9.91
N ASP A 5 -14.99 40.10 8.69
CA ASP A 5 -15.49 38.96 7.94
C ASP A 5 -15.01 37.70 8.68
N GLU A 6 -15.78 37.28 9.69
CA GLU A 6 -15.56 36.00 10.37
C GLU A 6 -15.89 34.90 9.35
N SER A 7 -14.84 34.38 8.72
CA SER A 7 -14.93 33.31 7.72
C SER A 7 -15.80 32.17 8.24
N ILE A 8 -16.93 31.97 7.57
CA ILE A 8 -17.89 30.90 7.85
C ILE A 8 -17.19 29.54 7.78
N ALA A 9 -17.40 28.69 8.79
CA ALA A 9 -17.07 27.28 8.72
C ALA A 9 -17.86 26.65 7.55
N GLY A 10 -17.18 26.21 6.50
CA GLY A 10 -17.84 25.73 5.28
C GLY A 10 -16.92 25.53 4.08
N PHE A 11 -15.78 26.21 4.02
CA PHE A 11 -14.80 25.96 2.96
C PHE A 11 -14.08 24.62 3.17
N PRO A 12 -14.10 23.72 2.18
CA PRO A 12 -13.35 22.47 2.23
C PRO A 12 -11.85 22.72 2.45
N PRO A 13 -11.13 21.82 3.16
CA PRO A 13 -9.72 22.03 3.50
C PRO A 13 -8.81 22.32 2.29
N TYR A 14 -9.08 21.76 1.12
CA TYR A 14 -8.28 21.98 -0.09
C TYR A 14 -8.39 23.41 -0.65
N GLU A 15 -9.51 24.10 -0.45
CA GLU A 15 -9.68 25.52 -0.84
C GLU A 15 -8.91 26.45 0.12
N ARG A 16 -8.53 25.94 1.29
CA ARG A 16 -7.70 26.64 2.27
C ARG A 16 -6.20 26.31 2.11
N GLY A 17 -5.82 25.61 1.04
CA GLY A 17 -4.43 25.24 0.76
C GLY A 17 -3.91 24.04 1.55
N TYR A 18 -4.78 23.26 2.20
CA TYR A 18 -4.37 21.98 2.79
C TYR A 18 -4.30 20.91 1.70
N HIS A 19 -3.10 20.38 1.46
CA HIS A 19 -2.90 19.23 0.59
C HIS A 19 -3.05 17.92 1.38
N ALA A 20 -3.56 16.90 0.72
CA ALA A 20 -3.70 15.57 1.30
C ALA A 20 -2.30 15.04 1.72
N MET A 21 -2.17 14.48 2.93
CA MET A 21 -0.93 13.91 3.47
C MET A 21 -0.60 12.51 2.88
N GLY A 22 -0.42 12.40 1.56
CA GLY A 22 -0.15 11.11 0.89
C GLY A 22 0.39 11.28 -0.54
N HIS A 23 0.68 10.18 -1.23
CA HIS A 23 1.13 10.22 -2.63
C HIS A 23 -0.03 10.17 -3.63
N LEU A 24 -1.24 10.02 -3.12
CA LEU A 24 -2.45 9.84 -3.91
C LEU A 24 -2.76 11.09 -4.74
N ARG A 25 -2.77 10.91 -6.06
CA ARG A 25 -3.31 11.85 -7.06
C ARG A 25 -4.72 11.46 -7.56
N HIS A 26 -5.20 10.34 -7.06
CA HIS A 26 -6.53 9.79 -7.32
C HIS A 26 -6.82 8.75 -6.22
N THR A 27 -8.09 8.41 -6.03
CA THR A 27 -8.47 7.29 -5.17
C THR A 27 -7.95 5.99 -5.81
N PRO A 28 -7.17 5.16 -5.10
CA PRO A 28 -6.66 3.90 -5.65
C PRO A 28 -7.81 2.93 -5.91
N PHE A 29 -7.69 2.14 -6.98
CA PHE A 29 -8.63 1.07 -7.28
C PHE A 29 -8.25 -0.20 -6.54
N LEU A 30 -9.25 -0.94 -6.04
CA LEU A 30 -9.03 -2.25 -5.44
C LEU A 30 -8.63 -3.28 -6.50
N ARG A 31 -7.46 -3.89 -6.34
CA ARG A 31 -6.94 -4.95 -7.22
C ARG A 31 -7.21 -6.32 -6.60
N ILE A 32 -7.76 -7.23 -7.40
CA ILE A 32 -7.95 -8.62 -6.98
C ILE A 32 -6.66 -9.42 -7.22
N VAL A 33 -6.14 -10.02 -6.16
CA VAL A 33 -4.91 -10.83 -6.17
C VAL A 33 -5.20 -12.28 -5.78
N VAL A 34 -4.35 -13.21 -6.19
CA VAL A 34 -4.48 -14.63 -5.85
C VAL A 34 -3.26 -15.10 -5.07
N TRP A 35 -3.47 -15.73 -3.92
CA TRP A 35 -2.39 -16.39 -3.16
C TRP A 35 -2.09 -17.76 -3.76
N ALA A 36 -0.84 -17.98 -4.16
CA ALA A 36 -0.40 -19.24 -4.76
C ALA A 36 -0.64 -20.46 -3.84
N ALA A 37 -0.57 -20.28 -2.52
CA ALA A 37 -0.81 -21.34 -1.54
C ALA A 37 -2.28 -21.80 -1.45
N ASN A 38 -3.23 -20.99 -1.91
CA ASN A 38 -4.64 -21.13 -1.52
C ASN A 38 -5.58 -21.55 -2.66
N LYS A 39 -5.15 -21.56 -3.94
CA LYS A 39 -6.03 -21.84 -5.09
C LYS A 39 -5.28 -22.49 -6.26
N GLU A 40 -6.00 -23.27 -7.07
CA GLU A 40 -5.58 -23.53 -8.45
C GLU A 40 -5.43 -22.20 -9.17
N ILE A 41 -4.26 -21.95 -9.76
CA ILE A 41 -3.95 -20.67 -10.37
C ILE A 41 -4.71 -20.59 -11.69
N GLU A 42 -5.90 -19.99 -11.66
CA GLU A 42 -6.65 -19.66 -12.87
C GLU A 42 -5.88 -18.61 -13.68
N THR A 43 -5.72 -18.85 -14.99
CA THR A 43 -4.96 -18.02 -15.94
C THR A 43 -5.47 -16.57 -16.10
N ALA A 44 -6.55 -16.20 -15.41
CA ALA A 44 -7.18 -14.87 -15.45
C ALA A 44 -6.82 -13.97 -14.26
N ALA A 45 -5.98 -14.42 -13.32
CA ALA A 45 -5.56 -13.60 -12.19
C ALA A 45 -4.73 -12.38 -12.65
N ASN A 46 -5.09 -11.19 -12.17
CA ASN A 46 -4.34 -9.95 -12.47
C ASN A 46 -2.93 -9.98 -11.86
N GLU A 47 -2.78 -10.64 -10.72
CA GLU A 47 -1.52 -10.80 -9.99
C GLU A 47 -1.60 -12.02 -9.07
N VAL A 48 -0.49 -12.77 -8.99
CA VAL A 48 -0.35 -13.92 -8.09
C VAL A 48 0.75 -13.64 -7.07
N LEU A 49 0.41 -13.75 -5.79
CA LEU A 49 1.30 -13.54 -4.65
C LEU A 49 1.89 -14.86 -4.18
N PHE A 50 3.22 -14.92 -4.10
CA PHE A 50 3.99 -16.03 -3.58
C PHE A 50 4.62 -15.63 -2.25
N THR A 51 4.64 -16.54 -1.28
CA THR A 51 5.43 -16.41 -0.04
C THR A 51 6.71 -17.25 -0.09
N ASP A 52 6.71 -18.28 -0.94
CA ASP A 52 7.79 -19.23 -1.09
C ASP A 52 8.55 -18.99 -2.41
N ILE A 53 9.89 -18.97 -2.31
CA ILE A 53 10.78 -18.68 -3.44
C ILE A 53 10.80 -19.84 -4.43
N GLU A 54 10.78 -21.08 -3.97
CA GLU A 54 10.82 -22.26 -4.85
C GLU A 54 9.54 -22.33 -5.70
N ALA A 55 8.38 -22.12 -5.08
CA ALA A 55 7.10 -22.03 -5.77
C ALA A 55 7.07 -20.87 -6.78
N PHE A 56 7.68 -19.73 -6.44
CA PHE A 56 7.78 -18.59 -7.35
C PHE A 56 8.62 -18.90 -8.59
N GLU A 57 9.76 -19.58 -8.45
CA GLU A 57 10.65 -19.93 -9.57
C GLU A 57 10.04 -20.99 -10.48
N LEU A 58 9.32 -21.98 -9.91
CA LEU A 58 8.65 -23.04 -10.67
C LEU A 58 7.44 -22.54 -11.47
N ALA A 59 6.80 -21.46 -11.02
CA ALA A 59 5.62 -20.92 -11.68
C ALA A 59 5.99 -20.18 -12.98
N SER A 60 5.44 -20.62 -14.12
CA SER A 60 5.58 -19.92 -15.41
C SER A 60 4.39 -18.99 -15.66
N LEU A 61 4.29 -17.91 -14.88
CA LEU A 61 3.23 -16.91 -14.99
C LEU A 61 3.82 -15.52 -15.29
N PRO A 62 3.13 -14.67 -16.07
CA PRO A 62 3.62 -13.33 -16.40
C PRO A 62 3.44 -12.32 -15.26
N CYS A 63 2.51 -12.54 -14.32
CA CYS A 63 2.16 -11.61 -13.25
C CYS A 63 2.47 -12.21 -11.86
N LYS A 64 3.74 -12.50 -11.59
CA LYS A 64 4.18 -13.06 -10.30
C LYS A 64 4.77 -11.97 -9.42
N SER A 65 4.31 -11.93 -8.18
CA SER A 65 4.87 -11.08 -7.14
C SER A 65 5.20 -11.92 -5.92
N ILE A 66 6.12 -11.43 -5.10
CA ILE A 66 6.59 -12.15 -3.92
C ILE A 66 6.41 -11.30 -2.67
N VAL A 67 5.97 -11.94 -1.59
CA VAL A 67 5.76 -11.33 -0.28
C VAL A 67 6.90 -11.77 0.63
N VAL A 68 7.66 -10.79 1.09
CA VAL A 68 8.81 -10.95 1.97
C VAL A 68 8.30 -10.87 3.42
N SER A 69 7.98 -12.03 3.98
CA SER A 69 7.67 -12.17 5.41
C SER A 69 8.94 -12.26 6.26
N ASP A 70 10.05 -12.78 5.72
CA ASP A 70 11.36 -12.81 6.39
C ASP A 70 12.37 -11.96 5.62
N MET A 71 12.86 -10.91 6.27
CA MET A 71 13.78 -9.94 5.66
C MET A 71 15.18 -10.51 5.43
N HIS A 72 15.56 -11.62 6.06
CA HIS A 72 16.82 -12.30 5.77
C HIS A 72 16.85 -12.92 4.36
N LEU A 73 15.68 -13.17 3.77
CA LEU A 73 15.56 -13.69 2.40
C LEU A 73 15.67 -12.60 1.33
N LEU A 74 15.61 -11.33 1.73
CA LEU A 74 15.64 -10.18 0.82
C LEU A 74 16.83 -10.19 -0.18
N PRO A 75 18.07 -10.52 0.22
CA PRO A 75 19.21 -10.55 -0.70
C PRO A 75 19.09 -11.59 -1.81
N THR A 76 18.33 -12.66 -1.57
CA THR A 76 18.01 -13.69 -2.57
C THR A 76 16.89 -13.22 -3.47
N ILE A 77 15.82 -12.66 -2.89
CA ILE A 77 14.63 -12.22 -3.61
C ILE A 77 14.95 -11.12 -4.62
N VAL A 78 15.80 -10.17 -4.27
CA VAL A 78 16.21 -9.07 -5.18
C VAL A 78 16.94 -9.57 -6.44
N LYS A 79 17.44 -10.81 -6.44
CA LYS A 79 18.13 -11.42 -7.59
C LYS A 79 17.21 -12.25 -8.49
N LEU A 80 15.97 -12.50 -8.08
CA LEU A 80 15.03 -13.28 -8.87
C LEU A 80 14.63 -12.50 -10.13
N ALA A 81 14.46 -13.22 -11.23
CA ALA A 81 14.00 -12.66 -12.49
C ALA A 81 12.46 -12.65 -12.55
N ASP A 82 11.93 -11.83 -13.47
CA ASP A 82 10.50 -11.79 -13.81
C ASP A 82 9.55 -11.48 -12.64
N ILE A 83 10.02 -10.75 -11.63
CA ILE A 83 9.17 -10.23 -10.55
C ILE A 83 8.40 -9.00 -11.03
N GLN A 84 7.08 -9.01 -10.83
CA GLN A 84 6.25 -7.82 -11.00
C GLN A 84 6.37 -6.87 -9.80
N TYR A 85 6.07 -7.35 -8.58
CA TYR A 85 6.24 -6.58 -7.35
C TYR A 85 6.92 -7.39 -6.22
N ILE A 86 7.70 -6.67 -5.41
CA ILE A 86 8.29 -7.18 -4.15
C ILE A 86 7.53 -6.51 -3.01
N TYR A 87 6.70 -7.28 -2.32
CA TYR A 87 5.94 -6.80 -1.16
C TYR A 87 6.72 -7.05 0.12
N LEU A 88 7.07 -5.99 0.84
CA LEU A 88 7.62 -6.06 2.18
C LEU A 88 6.48 -6.14 3.18
N ALA A 89 6.40 -7.21 3.98
CA ALA A 89 5.38 -7.31 5.01
C ALA A 89 5.57 -6.18 6.05
N ALA A 90 4.53 -5.39 6.29
CA ALA A 90 4.60 -4.24 7.19
C ALA A 90 4.97 -4.64 8.63
N GLU A 91 4.44 -5.77 9.10
CA GLU A 91 4.65 -6.27 10.46
C GLU A 91 6.13 -6.51 10.76
N THR A 92 6.87 -7.04 9.78
CA THR A 92 8.30 -7.31 9.94
C THR A 92 9.14 -6.07 9.72
N LEU A 93 8.70 -5.15 8.85
CA LEU A 93 9.44 -3.93 8.54
C LEU A 93 9.50 -2.93 9.72
N LEU A 94 8.61 -3.05 10.70
CA LEU A 94 8.66 -2.21 11.91
C LEU A 94 9.85 -2.56 12.82
N GLU A 95 10.46 -3.73 12.66
CA GLU A 95 11.64 -4.13 13.41
C GLU A 95 12.92 -3.43 12.91
N LYS A 96 13.80 -3.05 13.85
CA LYS A 96 15.02 -2.31 13.50
C LYS A 96 16.02 -3.12 12.67
N GLU A 97 16.10 -4.42 12.91
CA GLU A 97 17.00 -5.32 12.16
C GLU A 97 16.52 -5.48 10.71
N ALA A 98 15.22 -5.72 10.52
CA ALA A 98 14.57 -5.71 9.22
C ALA A 98 14.83 -4.42 8.43
N GLN A 99 14.74 -3.25 9.09
CA GLN A 99 15.03 -1.96 8.47
C GLN A 99 16.49 -1.86 8.00
N GLN A 100 17.45 -2.34 8.79
CA GLN A 100 18.87 -2.33 8.39
C GLN A 100 19.12 -3.21 7.17
N LEU A 101 18.48 -4.39 7.10
CA LEU A 101 18.54 -5.28 5.95
C LEU A 101 17.94 -4.60 4.70
N LEU A 102 16.80 -3.94 4.85
CA LEU A 102 16.21 -3.14 3.77
C LEU A 102 17.20 -2.08 3.29
N TYR A 103 17.74 -1.26 4.18
CA TYR A 103 18.64 -0.16 3.79
C TYR A 103 19.90 -0.64 3.08
N THR A 104 20.37 -1.85 3.39
CA THR A 104 21.56 -2.45 2.79
C THR A 104 21.30 -3.02 1.40
N HIS A 105 20.12 -3.62 1.19
CA HIS A 105 19.80 -4.37 -0.04
C HIS A 105 18.82 -3.66 -0.97
N PHE A 106 18.28 -2.51 -0.56
CA PHE A 106 17.35 -1.75 -1.38
C PHE A 106 18.00 -1.25 -2.67
N THR A 107 17.30 -1.48 -3.78
CA THR A 107 17.65 -0.94 -5.10
C THR A 107 16.53 -0.08 -5.62
N PHE A 108 16.85 1.06 -6.23
CA PHE A 108 15.82 1.95 -6.77
C PHE A 108 15.08 1.26 -7.94
N SER A 109 13.80 0.93 -7.73
CA SER A 109 12.91 0.28 -8.70
C SER A 109 11.46 0.60 -8.37
N ASP A 110 10.58 0.59 -9.37
CA ASP A 110 9.13 0.77 -9.17
C ASP A 110 8.43 -0.52 -8.67
N GLN A 111 9.18 -1.61 -8.50
CA GLN A 111 8.67 -2.92 -8.08
C GLN A 111 8.41 -3.01 -6.57
N TRP A 112 9.00 -2.14 -5.76
CA TRP A 112 8.90 -2.21 -4.30
C TRP A 112 7.53 -1.74 -3.82
N ARG A 113 6.90 -2.54 -2.96
CA ARG A 113 5.65 -2.19 -2.27
C ARG A 113 5.76 -2.61 -0.80
N ILE A 114 5.08 -1.91 0.09
CA ILE A 114 4.88 -2.37 1.47
C ILE A 114 3.48 -2.94 1.55
N LEU A 115 3.34 -4.18 2.03
CA LEU A 115 2.05 -4.83 2.22
C LEU A 115 1.62 -4.69 3.67
N LEU A 116 0.55 -3.95 3.91
CA LEU A 116 -0.07 -3.80 5.22
C LEU A 116 -1.38 -4.56 5.28
N HIS A 117 -1.55 -5.40 6.30
CA HIS A 117 -2.81 -6.04 6.60
C HIS A 117 -3.65 -5.11 7.46
N PHE A 118 -4.84 -4.73 6.98
CA PHE A 118 -5.72 -3.88 7.78
C PHE A 118 -6.38 -4.70 8.88
N GLN A 119 -5.98 -4.47 10.13
CA GLN A 119 -6.55 -5.15 11.29
C GLN A 119 -7.80 -4.40 11.81
N GLN A 120 -8.52 -5.01 12.75
CA GLN A 120 -9.76 -4.45 13.31
C GLN A 120 -9.57 -3.10 14.02
N ASP A 121 -8.36 -2.82 14.55
CA ASP A 121 -8.04 -1.50 15.11
C ASP A 121 -7.55 -0.55 14.00
N VAL A 122 -8.45 0.36 13.62
CA VAL A 122 -8.23 1.38 12.60
C VAL A 122 -7.15 2.38 13.01
N PHE A 123 -7.12 2.79 14.27
CA PHE A 123 -6.18 3.81 14.73
C PHE A 123 -4.76 3.27 14.80
N GLU A 124 -4.62 2.00 15.18
CA GLU A 124 -3.35 1.30 15.12
C GLU A 124 -2.85 1.18 13.67
N SER A 125 -3.70 0.72 12.76
CA SER A 125 -3.37 0.61 11.33
C SER A 125 -2.95 1.96 10.73
N MET A 126 -3.65 3.05 11.09
CA MET A 126 -3.27 4.42 10.70
C MET A 126 -1.92 4.86 11.29
N ALA A 127 -1.63 4.49 12.54
CA ALA A 127 -0.34 4.79 13.15
C ALA A 127 0.80 4.03 12.47
N GLN A 128 0.59 2.75 12.14
CA GLN A 128 1.54 1.92 11.41
C GLN A 128 1.85 2.52 10.04
N LEU A 129 0.83 2.95 9.27
CA LEU A 129 1.03 3.62 7.98
C LEU A 129 1.96 4.83 8.07
N ARG A 130 1.79 5.67 9.10
CA ARG A 130 2.69 6.83 9.31
C ARG A 130 4.13 6.39 9.60
N SER A 131 4.33 5.34 10.39
CA SER A 131 5.65 4.78 10.68
C SER A 131 6.31 4.21 9.42
N LEU A 132 5.56 3.48 8.58
CA LEU A 132 6.05 2.92 7.33
C LEU A 132 6.46 4.01 6.33
N ARG A 133 5.69 5.10 6.22
CA ARG A 133 6.08 6.26 5.41
C ARG A 133 7.37 6.92 5.93
N ALA A 134 7.57 6.98 7.24
CA ALA A 134 8.81 7.50 7.82
C ALA A 134 10.02 6.63 7.45
N ILE A 135 9.87 5.30 7.40
CA ILE A 135 10.92 4.37 6.94
C ILE A 135 11.27 4.64 5.47
N SER A 136 10.26 4.78 4.59
CA SER A 136 10.50 5.13 3.18
C SER A 136 11.19 6.49 3.03
N ALA A 137 10.79 7.50 3.82
CA ALA A 137 11.42 8.81 3.79
C ALA A 137 12.88 8.74 4.26
N HIS A 138 13.17 7.96 5.30
CA HIS A 138 14.52 7.76 5.80
C HIS A 138 15.43 7.08 4.76
N LEU A 139 14.92 6.07 4.06
CA LEU A 139 15.60 5.44 2.93
C LEU A 139 15.95 6.46 1.83
N GLY A 140 15.03 7.38 1.52
CA GLY A 140 15.29 8.49 0.60
C GLY A 140 16.45 9.40 1.02
N ILE A 141 16.52 9.72 2.31
CA ILE A 141 17.63 10.51 2.88
C ILE A 141 18.97 9.76 2.70
N LEU A 142 19.01 8.47 3.04
CA LEU A 142 20.22 7.65 2.91
C LEU A 142 20.72 7.56 1.47
N GLN A 143 19.81 7.44 0.52
CA GLN A 143 20.12 7.33 -0.92
C GLN A 143 20.25 8.68 -1.63
N GLN A 144 20.08 9.80 -0.90
CA GLN A 144 20.05 11.17 -1.44
C GLN A 144 19.10 11.33 -2.63
N LYS A 145 17.96 10.63 -2.58
CA LYS A 145 16.93 10.64 -3.63
C LYS A 145 15.56 10.71 -2.98
N GLU A 146 14.61 11.32 -3.68
CA GLU A 146 13.22 11.24 -3.25
C GLU A 146 12.70 9.82 -3.50
N ILE A 147 12.63 9.04 -2.42
CA ILE A 147 12.14 7.65 -2.46
C ILE A 147 10.81 7.59 -1.71
N LYS A 148 9.82 7.05 -2.40
CA LYS A 148 8.45 6.88 -1.93
C LYS A 148 8.02 5.45 -2.29
N ILE A 149 8.18 4.53 -1.36
CA ILE A 149 7.71 3.14 -1.53
C ILE A 149 6.19 3.16 -1.31
N PRO A 150 5.39 2.80 -2.31
CA PRO A 150 3.94 2.77 -2.15
C PRO A 150 3.52 1.72 -1.13
N ILE A 151 2.55 2.07 -0.29
CA ILE A 151 1.96 1.16 0.68
C ILE A 151 0.65 0.60 0.13
N THR A 152 0.64 -0.71 -0.08
CA THR A 152 -0.50 -1.50 -0.52
C THR A 152 -1.21 -2.07 0.71
N CYS A 153 -2.48 -1.72 0.91
CA CYS A 153 -3.29 -2.27 2.00
C CYS A 153 -4.09 -3.49 1.52
N TRP A 154 -4.00 -4.60 2.25
CA TRP A 154 -4.86 -5.75 2.05
C TRP A 154 -6.13 -5.61 2.87
N VAL A 155 -7.27 -5.59 2.19
CA VAL A 155 -8.61 -5.39 2.74
C VAL A 155 -9.54 -6.56 2.45
N HIS A 156 -10.47 -6.84 3.36
CA HIS A 156 -11.42 -7.96 3.30
C HIS A 156 -12.88 -7.50 3.28
N ASN A 157 -13.15 -6.21 3.47
CA ASN A 157 -14.48 -5.64 3.46
C ASN A 157 -14.45 -4.14 3.16
N ILE A 158 -15.62 -3.57 2.91
CA ILE A 158 -15.80 -2.14 2.61
C ILE A 158 -15.34 -1.21 3.74
N SER A 159 -15.45 -1.63 5.00
CA SER A 159 -15.02 -0.81 6.13
C SER A 159 -13.49 -0.64 6.12
N GLU A 160 -12.77 -1.75 5.96
CA GLU A 160 -11.30 -1.76 5.83
C GLU A 160 -10.84 -0.95 4.61
N GLU A 161 -11.54 -1.07 3.48
CA GLU A 161 -11.30 -0.25 2.29
C GLU A 161 -11.43 1.25 2.59
N LEU A 162 -12.53 1.68 3.21
CA LEU A 162 -12.75 3.08 3.59
C LEU A 162 -11.68 3.59 4.57
N TYR A 163 -11.26 2.75 5.51
CA TYR A 163 -10.23 3.13 6.48
C TYR A 163 -8.83 3.20 5.85
N ALA A 164 -8.49 2.28 4.96
CA ALA A 164 -7.25 2.33 4.19
C ALA A 164 -7.21 3.60 3.33
N LEU A 165 -8.32 3.96 2.68
CA LEU A 165 -8.45 5.21 1.93
C LEU A 165 -8.36 6.45 2.82
N ALA A 166 -9.00 6.44 4.00
CA ALA A 166 -8.92 7.54 4.96
C ALA A 166 -7.48 7.73 5.49
N ALA A 167 -6.73 6.64 5.59
CA ALA A 167 -5.32 6.63 5.95
C ALA A 167 -4.39 6.94 4.75
N GLN A 168 -4.97 7.15 3.57
CA GLN A 168 -4.29 7.49 2.32
C GLN A 168 -3.35 6.40 1.82
N ALA A 169 -3.74 5.13 1.97
CA ALA A 169 -3.05 4.00 1.35
C ALA A 169 -2.85 4.25 -0.15
N ASP A 170 -1.67 3.91 -0.69
CA ASP A 170 -1.32 4.23 -2.07
C ASP A 170 -1.95 3.25 -3.07
N ASP A 171 -2.27 2.04 -2.60
CA ASP A 171 -2.83 0.95 -3.39
C ASP A 171 -3.64 0.01 -2.48
N LEU A 172 -4.58 -0.73 -3.06
CA LEU A 172 -5.50 -1.60 -2.35
C LEU A 172 -5.54 -2.98 -3.01
N VAL A 173 -5.45 -4.05 -2.22
CA VAL A 173 -5.57 -5.43 -2.72
C VAL A 173 -6.58 -6.24 -1.91
N SER A 174 -7.22 -7.21 -2.56
CA SER A 174 -8.02 -8.24 -1.88
C SER A 174 -7.98 -9.56 -2.65
N ASP A 175 -8.21 -10.67 -1.96
CA ASP A 175 -8.29 -12.02 -2.52
C ASP A 175 -9.72 -12.59 -2.51
N THR A 176 -10.60 -11.97 -1.73
CA THR A 176 -11.95 -12.47 -1.42
C THR A 176 -13.02 -11.38 -1.52
N TYR A 177 -12.68 -10.13 -1.23
CA TYR A 177 -13.63 -9.04 -1.28
C TYR A 177 -13.71 -8.43 -2.68
N GLN A 178 -14.93 -8.38 -3.20
CA GLN A 178 -15.27 -7.74 -4.47
C GLN A 178 -16.22 -6.57 -4.21
N PRO A 179 -15.86 -5.33 -4.55
CA PRO A 179 -16.71 -4.17 -4.40
C PRO A 179 -17.96 -4.33 -5.26
N THR A 180 -19.11 -3.95 -4.70
CA THR A 180 -20.34 -3.83 -5.47
C THR A 180 -20.44 -2.42 -6.07
N PRO A 181 -21.25 -2.20 -7.11
CA PRO A 181 -21.50 -0.85 -7.62
C PRO A 181 -22.00 0.14 -6.55
N THR A 182 -22.69 -0.35 -5.52
CA THR A 182 -23.11 0.45 -4.36
C THR A 182 -21.92 0.88 -3.50
N ASN A 183 -20.93 0.00 -3.32
CA ASN A 183 -19.70 0.32 -2.59
C ASN A 183 -18.90 1.39 -3.34
N ASP A 184 -18.73 1.22 -4.65
CA ASP A 184 -18.05 2.19 -5.50
C ASP A 184 -18.72 3.56 -5.45
N TRP A 185 -20.06 3.58 -5.52
CA TRP A 185 -20.84 4.81 -5.38
C TRP A 185 -20.63 5.46 -4.01
N LEU A 186 -20.60 4.68 -2.93
CA LEU A 186 -20.38 5.19 -1.58
C LEU A 186 -18.97 5.77 -1.41
N ILE A 187 -17.94 5.08 -1.92
CA ILE A 187 -16.56 5.54 -1.89
C ILE A 187 -16.43 6.85 -2.68
N ALA A 188 -16.91 6.89 -3.92
CA ALA A 188 -16.83 8.08 -4.78
C ALA A 188 -17.55 9.30 -4.19
N ASN A 189 -18.61 9.08 -3.40
CA ASN A 189 -19.35 10.15 -2.74
C ASN A 189 -18.89 10.45 -1.32
N SER A 190 -17.95 9.67 -0.78
CA SER A 190 -17.35 9.91 0.53
C SER A 190 -16.52 11.20 0.52
N LEU A 191 -16.42 11.85 1.68
CA LEU A 191 -15.52 12.98 1.86
C LEU A 191 -14.05 12.56 1.72
N ILE A 192 -13.73 11.29 2.00
CA ILE A 192 -12.38 10.73 1.91
C ILE A 192 -11.86 10.87 0.48
N SER A 193 -12.57 10.28 -0.49
CA SER A 193 -12.18 10.34 -1.91
C SER A 193 -12.20 11.75 -2.47
N LYS A 194 -13.09 12.62 -1.98
CA LYS A 194 -13.17 14.03 -2.40
C LYS A 194 -12.04 14.90 -1.85
N THR A 195 -11.34 14.44 -0.80
CA THR A 195 -10.16 15.13 -0.25
C THR A 195 -8.84 14.65 -0.84
N ILE A 196 -8.86 13.59 -1.65
CA ILE A 196 -7.71 13.05 -2.37
C ILE A 196 -7.78 13.61 -3.80
N LEU A 197 -6.97 14.65 -4.09
CA LEU A 197 -6.94 15.35 -5.38
C LEU A 197 -5.73 14.97 -6.22
#